data_AF-A0A420J307-F1
#
_entry.id   AF-A0A420J307-F1
#
_cell.length_a   1.000
_cell.length_b   1.000
_cell.length_c   1.000
_cell.angle_alpha   90.00
_cell.angle_beta   90.00
_cell.angle_gamma   90.00
#
_symmetry.space_group_name_H-M   'P 1'
#
loop_
_entity.id
_entity.type
_entity.pdbx_description
1 polymer ?
#
loop_
_entity_poly.entity_id
_entity_poly.type
_entity_poly.pdbx_seq_one_letter_code
_entity_poly.pdbx_strand_id
1 'polypeptide(L)'
;MAELFLGNYKNAIDLFEGGSGVRTVPGSSKHATAGIFATYPQEFVTRTTEFFNEFIAAAILMFCIYALQENKNLGASNLLPLALLFVVFGIGACFGWQTGFAINMARDFGPRLMTYTVGYGKEVWTASNYYFWIPMVAPFFGCLFGGWLYDAFLYTADEKGESPVNTPWLGIKRLIRPKYKKNYIYV
;
A
#
# COMPACT_ATOMS: atom_id res chain seq x y z
N MET A 1 -8.64 6.54 13.65
CA MET A 1 -7.19 6.75 13.89
C MET A 1 -6.73 8.13 13.43
N ALA A 2 -6.79 8.49 12.15
CA ALA A 2 -6.35 9.82 11.67
C ALA A 2 -6.99 10.99 12.45
N GLU A 3 -8.29 10.92 12.75
CA GLU A 3 -9.00 11.96 13.53
C GLU A 3 -8.50 12.09 14.96
N LEU A 4 -8.18 10.97 15.61
CA LEU A 4 -7.59 10.98 16.95
C LEU A 4 -6.23 11.68 16.95
N PHE A 5 -5.40 11.44 15.93
CA PHE A 5 -4.13 12.14 15.76
C PHE A 5 -4.33 13.64 15.55
N LEU A 6 -5.26 14.04 14.68
CA LEU A 6 -5.57 15.45 14.48
C LEU A 6 -6.04 16.11 15.80
N GLY A 7 -6.90 15.45 16.56
CA GLY A 7 -7.35 15.94 17.87
C GLY A 7 -6.18 16.11 18.85
N ASN A 8 -5.32 15.10 18.95
CA ASN A 8 -4.15 15.11 19.84
C ASN A 8 -3.13 16.20 19.47
N TYR A 9 -2.91 16.43 18.17
CA TYR A 9 -1.92 17.39 17.66
C TYR A 9 -2.53 18.74 17.26
N LYS A 10 -3.81 18.99 17.53
CA LYS A 10 -4.54 20.18 17.04
C LYS A 10 -3.79 21.49 17.32
N ASN A 11 -3.33 21.69 18.55
CA ASN A 11 -2.64 22.91 18.95
C ASN A 11 -1.28 23.07 18.23
N ALA A 12 -0.55 21.97 18.02
CA ALA A 12 0.72 21.99 17.31
C ALA A 12 0.53 22.26 15.81
N ILE A 13 -0.49 21.64 15.21
CA ILE A 13 -0.88 21.86 13.81
C ILE A 13 -1.32 23.31 13.60
N ASP A 14 -2.22 23.82 14.44
CA ASP A 14 -2.66 25.22 14.36
C ASP A 14 -1.49 26.20 14.49
N LEU A 15 -0.56 25.96 15.41
CA LEU A 15 0.64 26.80 15.56
C LEU A 15 1.54 26.74 14.32
N PHE A 16 1.78 25.55 13.79
CA PHE A 16 2.67 25.34 12.63
C PHE A 16 2.08 25.93 11.34
N GLU A 17 0.77 25.80 11.14
CA GLU A 17 0.07 26.31 9.96
C GLU A 17 -0.20 27.83 10.01
N GLY A 18 0.05 28.47 11.16
CA GLY A 18 -0.05 29.93 11.32
C GLY A 18 -1.37 30.43 11.93
N GLY A 19 -2.17 29.54 12.51
CA GLY A 19 -3.37 29.92 13.27
C GLY A 19 -4.42 28.81 13.37
N SER A 20 -5.39 29.01 14.26
CA SER A 20 -6.53 28.10 14.41
C SER A 20 -7.37 28.06 13.13
N GLY A 21 -7.64 26.85 12.63
CA GLY A 21 -8.50 26.64 11.46
C GLY A 21 -7.82 26.85 10.11
N VAL A 22 -6.54 27.23 10.10
CA VAL A 22 -5.72 27.18 8.88
C VAL A 22 -5.39 25.72 8.60
N ARG A 23 -5.65 25.24 7.38
CA ARG A 23 -5.39 23.86 6.96
C ARG A 23 -4.76 23.88 5.59
N THR A 24 -3.56 23.33 5.46
CA THR A 24 -2.72 23.53 4.28
C THR A 24 -2.20 22.22 3.70
N VAL A 25 -2.14 22.17 2.37
CA VAL A 25 -1.81 20.99 1.58
C VAL A 25 -0.44 21.19 0.93
N PRO A 26 0.41 20.15 0.81
CA PRO A 26 1.70 20.28 0.13
C PRO A 26 1.57 20.95 -1.25
N GLY A 27 2.44 21.93 -1.50
CA GLY A 27 2.39 22.81 -2.67
C GLY A 27 1.64 24.14 -2.45
N SER A 28 0.77 24.25 -1.44
CA SER A 28 0.05 25.51 -1.13
C SER A 28 0.74 26.38 -0.08
N SER A 29 1.58 25.78 0.78
CA SER A 29 2.30 26.45 1.86
C SER A 29 3.59 25.70 2.21
N LYS A 30 4.59 26.42 2.73
CA LYS A 30 5.81 25.82 3.30
C LYS A 30 5.56 25.08 4.62
N HIS A 31 4.43 25.34 5.27
CA HIS A 31 4.03 24.73 6.53
C HIS A 31 2.86 23.73 6.36
N ALA A 32 2.78 23.09 5.19
CA ALA A 32 1.72 22.15 4.88
C ALA A 32 1.70 20.94 5.82
N THR A 33 0.53 20.64 6.40
CA THR A 33 0.37 19.51 7.33
C THR A 33 -0.48 18.35 6.79
N ALA A 34 -1.16 18.51 5.64
CA ALA A 34 -1.96 17.41 5.07
C ALA A 34 -1.12 16.14 4.81
N GLY A 35 0.20 16.30 4.60
CA GLY A 35 1.18 15.23 4.42
C GLY A 35 1.38 14.33 5.65
N ILE A 36 0.93 14.74 6.83
CA ILE A 36 0.93 13.89 8.03
C ILE A 36 -0.05 12.72 7.86
N PHE A 37 -1.17 12.96 7.16
CA PHE A 37 -2.29 12.03 7.07
C PHE A 37 -2.28 11.21 5.78
N ALA A 38 -2.01 11.87 4.65
CA ALA A 38 -2.00 11.24 3.33
C ALA A 38 -0.68 11.54 2.61
N THR A 39 -0.37 10.75 1.59
CA THR A 39 0.86 10.91 0.83
C THR A 39 0.77 11.98 -0.23
N TYR A 40 1.86 12.72 -0.41
CA TYR A 40 2.04 13.68 -1.49
C TYR A 40 3.47 13.51 -2.02
N PRO A 41 3.67 13.50 -3.35
CA PRO A 41 4.97 13.28 -3.94
C PRO A 41 5.83 14.54 -3.80
N GLN A 42 7.15 14.35 -3.82
CA GLN A 42 8.09 15.48 -3.89
C GLN A 42 7.94 16.21 -5.23
N GLU A 43 8.16 17.52 -5.23
CA GLU A 43 7.92 18.39 -6.39
C GLU A 43 8.75 18.02 -7.63
N PHE A 44 9.93 17.40 -7.44
CA PHE A 44 10.81 16.99 -8.52
C PHE A 44 10.41 15.65 -9.18
N VAL A 45 9.44 14.93 -8.62
CA VAL A 45 9.09 13.57 -9.07
C VAL A 45 8.07 13.65 -10.20
N THR A 46 8.36 12.94 -11.31
CA THR A 46 7.45 12.89 -12.46
C THR A 46 6.30 11.92 -12.22
N ARG A 47 5.18 12.09 -12.93
CA ARG A 47 4.02 11.18 -12.87
C ARG A 47 4.37 9.72 -13.10
N THR A 48 5.24 9.47 -14.09
CA THR A 48 5.70 8.12 -14.40
C THR A 48 6.47 7.53 -13.22
N THR A 49 7.39 8.30 -12.64
CA THR A 49 8.16 7.88 -11.47
C THR A 49 7.25 7.63 -10.27
N GLU A 50 6.26 8.49 -10.01
CA GLU A 50 5.30 8.30 -8.93
C GLU A 50 4.57 6.95 -9.03
N PHE A 51 4.04 6.64 -10.22
CA PHE A 51 3.34 5.38 -10.46
C PHE A 51 4.26 4.18 -10.25
N PHE A 52 5.45 4.18 -10.85
CA PHE A 52 6.37 3.05 -10.73
C PHE A 52 6.95 2.92 -9.32
N ASN A 53 7.17 4.01 -8.59
CA ASN A 53 7.65 3.97 -7.22
C ASN A 53 6.65 3.24 -6.31
N GLU A 54 5.36 3.60 -6.40
CA GLU A 54 4.28 2.94 -5.65
C GLU A 54 4.04 1.49 -6.12
N PHE A 55 4.08 1.25 -7.44
CA PHE A 55 3.94 -0.09 -8.01
C PHE A 55 5.04 -1.05 -7.52
N ILE A 56 6.31 -0.65 -7.61
CA ILE A 56 7.45 -1.48 -7.23
C ILE A 56 7.44 -1.73 -5.72
N ALA A 57 7.22 -0.68 -4.91
CA ALA A 57 7.16 -0.81 -3.46
C ALA A 57 6.04 -1.78 -3.02
N ALA A 58 4.86 -1.69 -3.62
CA ALA A 58 3.75 -2.60 -3.34
C ALA A 58 4.01 -4.03 -3.84
N ALA A 59 4.68 -4.20 -4.99
CA ALA A 59 5.09 -5.51 -5.49
C ALA A 59 6.07 -6.20 -4.55
N ILE A 60 7.08 -5.47 -4.05
CA ILE A 60 8.03 -5.98 -3.05
C ILE A 60 7.29 -6.36 -1.77
N LEU A 61 6.40 -5.49 -1.27
CA LEU A 61 5.60 -5.77 -0.08
C LEU A 61 4.85 -7.10 -0.21
N MET A 62 4.09 -7.29 -1.30
CA MET A 62 3.29 -8.49 -1.49
C MET A 62 4.12 -9.74 -1.73
N PHE A 63 5.20 -9.63 -2.50
CA PHE A 63 6.14 -10.73 -2.69
C PHE A 63 6.70 -11.22 -1.34
N CYS A 64 7.14 -10.30 -0.49
CA CYS A 64 7.65 -10.61 0.84
C CYS A 64 6.56 -11.16 1.78
N ILE A 65 5.33 -10.63 1.73
CA ILE A 65 4.21 -11.17 2.53
C ILE A 65 4.01 -12.66 2.21
N TYR A 66 3.92 -13.04 0.94
CA TYR A 66 3.77 -14.45 0.56
C TYR A 66 4.98 -15.29 0.98
N ALA A 67 6.20 -14.79 0.75
CA ALA A 67 7.41 -15.50 1.12
C ALA A 67 7.52 -15.76 2.64
N LEU A 68 7.08 -14.81 3.47
CA LEU A 68 7.12 -14.94 4.93
C LEU A 68 5.98 -15.79 5.50
N GLN A 69 4.84 -15.88 4.81
CA GLN A 69 3.70 -16.69 5.23
C GLN A 69 3.82 -18.17 4.88
N GLU A 70 4.61 -18.52 3.86
CA GLU A 70 4.74 -19.90 3.40
C GLU A 70 5.59 -20.74 4.36
N ASN A 71 4.98 -21.76 4.96
CA ASN A 71 5.64 -22.63 5.94
C ASN A 71 6.66 -23.57 5.31
N LYS A 72 6.58 -23.82 3.99
CA LYS A 72 7.58 -24.60 3.24
C LYS A 72 8.85 -23.82 2.91
N ASN A 73 8.79 -22.49 2.97
CA ASN A 73 9.98 -21.64 2.92
C ASN A 73 10.56 -21.46 4.34
N LEU A 74 11.63 -20.67 4.46
CA LEU A 74 12.08 -20.10 5.74
C LEU A 74 11.06 -19.06 6.27
N GLY A 75 9.78 -19.43 6.34
CA GLY A 75 8.69 -18.56 6.76
C GLY A 75 8.91 -18.02 8.17
N ALA A 76 8.31 -16.88 8.46
CA ALA A 76 8.53 -16.18 9.73
C ALA A 76 7.76 -16.78 10.92
N SER A 77 6.79 -17.66 10.67
CA SER A 77 5.97 -18.32 11.71
C SER A 77 5.44 -17.28 12.72
N ASN A 78 5.65 -17.48 14.02
CA ASN A 78 5.24 -16.56 15.09
C ASN A 78 5.92 -15.17 15.03
N LEU A 79 7.03 -15.03 14.31
CA LEU A 79 7.73 -13.76 14.11
C LEU A 79 7.21 -12.99 12.88
N LEU A 80 6.16 -13.46 12.20
CA LEU A 80 5.58 -12.78 11.03
C LEU A 80 5.30 -11.29 11.27
N PRO A 81 4.69 -10.85 12.38
CA PRO A 81 4.47 -9.42 12.61
C PRO A 81 5.76 -8.61 12.66
N LEU A 82 6.82 -9.16 13.28
CA LEU A 82 8.12 -8.52 13.37
C LEU A 82 8.85 -8.49 12.02
N ALA A 83 8.76 -9.58 11.25
CA ALA A 83 9.32 -9.63 9.90
C ALA A 83 8.63 -8.60 8.98
N LEU A 84 7.30 -8.50 9.03
CA LEU A 84 6.54 -7.52 8.26
C LEU A 84 6.87 -6.08 8.67
N LEU A 85 7.14 -5.82 9.97
CA LEU A 85 7.63 -4.53 10.43
C LEU A 85 8.93 -4.14 9.70
N PHE A 86 9.91 -5.06 9.61
CA PHE A 86 11.17 -4.80 8.92
C PHE A 86 10.99 -4.63 7.41
N VAL A 87 10.08 -5.37 6.78
CA VAL A 87 9.75 -5.19 5.35
C VAL A 87 9.20 -3.79 5.10
N VAL A 88 8.17 -3.37 5.85
CA VAL A 88 7.56 -2.04 5.69
C VAL A 88 8.56 -0.93 6.04
N PHE A 89 9.39 -1.13 7.07
CA PHE A 89 10.47 -0.20 7.43
C PHE A 89 11.48 -0.05 6.29
N GLY A 90 11.96 -1.16 5.71
CA GLY A 90 12.89 -1.15 4.58
C GLY A 90 12.31 -0.45 3.35
N ILE A 91 11.03 -0.71 3.03
CA ILE A 91 10.32 -0.01 1.95
C ILE A 91 10.25 1.49 2.24
N GLY A 92 9.90 1.89 3.47
CA GLY A 92 9.87 3.30 3.87
C GLY A 92 11.25 3.97 3.75
N ALA A 93 12.32 3.29 4.15
CA ALA A 93 13.69 3.81 4.07
C ALA A 93 14.20 3.95 2.62
N CYS A 94 13.84 3.02 1.74
CA CYS A 94 14.36 3.01 0.35
C CYS A 94 13.46 3.74 -0.66
N PHE A 95 12.13 3.62 -0.52
CA PHE A 95 11.15 4.13 -1.50
C PHE A 95 10.32 5.29 -0.94
N GLY A 96 10.43 5.60 0.35
CA GLY A 96 9.55 6.56 1.01
C GLY A 96 9.80 8.02 0.68
N TRP A 97 11.02 8.40 0.30
CA TRP A 97 11.35 9.81 0.06
C TRP A 97 10.55 10.42 -1.12
N GLN A 98 10.38 9.67 -2.21
CA GLN A 98 9.78 10.22 -3.43
C GLN A 98 8.27 10.42 -3.32
N THR A 99 7.55 9.45 -2.77
CA THR A 99 6.08 9.41 -2.78
C THR A 99 5.44 9.18 -1.42
N GLY A 100 6.22 8.98 -0.35
CA GLY A 100 5.69 8.69 0.97
C GLY A 100 5.26 7.23 1.19
N PHE A 101 5.69 6.31 0.32
CA PHE A 101 5.45 4.85 0.38
C PHE A 101 3.99 4.53 0.73
N ALA A 102 3.05 5.03 -0.09
CA ALA A 102 1.64 4.85 0.20
C ALA A 102 1.26 3.36 0.27
N ILE A 103 1.69 2.58 -0.73
CA ILE A 103 1.66 1.11 -0.89
C ILE A 103 0.33 0.40 -0.57
N ASN A 104 -0.70 1.17 -0.21
CA ASN A 104 -1.95 0.72 0.34
C ASN A 104 -3.00 1.83 0.18
N MET A 105 -4.08 1.51 -0.54
CA MET A 105 -5.19 2.42 -0.78
C MET A 105 -5.83 2.93 0.53
N ALA A 106 -6.04 2.07 1.52
CA ALA A 106 -6.70 2.44 2.78
C ALA A 106 -5.82 3.37 3.65
N ARG A 107 -4.49 3.22 3.58
CA ARG A 107 -3.51 4.10 4.25
C ARG A 107 -3.54 5.51 3.70
N ASP A 108 -3.90 5.69 2.42
CA ASP A 108 -3.93 7.01 1.78
C ASP A 108 -5.35 7.60 1.70
N PHE A 109 -6.29 6.86 1.13
CA PHE A 109 -7.63 7.36 0.83
C PHE A 109 -8.43 7.73 2.08
N GLY A 110 -8.43 6.86 3.09
CA GLY A 110 -9.20 7.09 4.32
C GLY A 110 -8.80 8.38 5.03
N PRO A 111 -7.51 8.56 5.37
CA PRO A 111 -7.02 9.80 5.95
C PRO A 111 -7.20 11.02 5.03
N ARG A 112 -7.05 10.87 3.71
CA ARG A 112 -7.28 11.97 2.73
C ARG A 112 -8.74 12.43 2.71
N LEU A 113 -9.68 11.49 2.79
CA LEU A 113 -11.10 11.82 2.89
C LEU A 113 -11.42 12.53 4.20
N MET A 114 -10.79 12.10 5.30
CA MET A 114 -10.91 12.80 6.57
C MET A 114 -10.32 14.22 6.50
N THR A 115 -9.15 14.43 5.89
CA THR A 115 -8.58 15.78 5.79
C THR A 115 -9.47 16.70 4.96
N TYR A 116 -10.13 16.16 3.92
CA TYR A 116 -11.16 16.88 3.18
C TYR A 116 -12.32 17.33 4.08
N THR A 117 -12.83 16.47 4.96
CA THR A 117 -14.00 16.79 5.80
C THR A 117 -13.69 17.78 6.92
N VAL A 118 -12.45 17.81 7.43
CA VAL A 118 -12.02 18.70 8.52
C VAL A 118 -11.47 20.05 8.04
N GLY A 119 -11.58 20.33 6.75
CA GLY A 119 -11.35 21.68 6.21
C GLY A 119 -10.03 21.91 5.48
N TYR A 120 -9.26 20.87 5.12
CA TYR A 120 -8.07 21.05 4.26
C TYR A 120 -8.37 21.47 2.82
N GLY A 121 -9.66 21.52 2.44
CA GLY A 121 -10.07 22.00 1.12
C GLY A 121 -9.94 20.95 0.02
N LYS A 122 -10.33 21.35 -1.19
CA LYS A 122 -10.32 20.47 -2.38
C LYS A 122 -8.91 20.15 -2.84
N GLU A 123 -7.91 20.93 -2.42
CA GLU A 123 -6.51 20.73 -2.77
C GLU A 123 -6.00 19.34 -2.40
N VAL A 124 -6.57 18.68 -1.38
CA VAL A 124 -6.19 17.30 -1.02
C VAL A 124 -6.40 16.30 -2.16
N TRP A 125 -7.26 16.62 -3.14
CA TRP A 125 -7.53 15.81 -4.33
C TRP A 125 -6.82 16.32 -5.58
N THR A 126 -6.53 17.62 -5.67
CA THR A 126 -5.96 18.23 -6.88
C THR A 126 -4.46 18.45 -6.78
N ALA A 127 -3.88 18.41 -5.59
CA ALA A 127 -2.45 18.60 -5.35
C ALA A 127 -1.59 17.65 -6.18
N SER A 128 -0.43 18.15 -6.59
CA SER A 128 0.52 17.46 -7.45
C SER A 128 -0.18 16.85 -8.68
N ASN A 129 -0.92 17.66 -9.45
CA ASN A 129 -1.62 17.25 -10.67
C ASN A 129 -2.59 16.06 -10.49
N TYR A 130 -3.39 16.05 -9.42
CA TYR A 130 -4.29 14.94 -9.06
C TYR A 130 -3.56 13.66 -8.66
N TYR A 131 -2.56 13.75 -7.78
CA TYR A 131 -1.80 12.56 -7.33
C TYR A 131 -2.64 11.50 -6.62
N PHE A 132 -3.79 11.85 -6.02
CA PHE A 132 -4.59 10.99 -5.15
C PHE A 132 -4.93 9.61 -5.72
N TRP A 133 -5.09 9.46 -7.04
CA TRP A 133 -5.46 8.18 -7.66
C TRP A 133 -4.27 7.21 -7.74
N ILE A 134 -3.02 7.70 -7.73
CA ILE A 134 -1.83 6.86 -7.87
C ILE A 134 -1.71 5.88 -6.68
N PRO A 135 -1.78 6.32 -5.40
CA PRO A 135 -1.85 5.43 -4.24
C PRO A 135 -2.98 4.41 -4.24
N MET A 136 -4.01 4.59 -5.08
CA MET A 136 -5.13 3.66 -5.22
C MET A 136 -4.84 2.60 -6.29
N VAL A 137 -4.38 3.04 -7.46
CA VAL A 137 -4.26 2.20 -8.65
C VAL A 137 -2.91 1.51 -8.72
N ALA A 138 -1.80 2.23 -8.50
CA ALA A 138 -0.46 1.66 -8.65
C ALA A 138 -0.19 0.56 -7.63
N PRO A 139 -0.51 0.71 -6.32
CA PRO A 139 -0.34 -0.38 -5.37
C PRO A 139 -1.22 -1.60 -5.66
N PHE A 140 -2.44 -1.42 -6.18
CA PHE A 140 -3.30 -2.55 -6.54
C PHE A 140 -2.63 -3.45 -7.59
N PHE A 141 -2.13 -2.87 -8.67
CA PHE A 141 -1.41 -3.62 -9.69
C PHE A 141 -0.05 -4.12 -9.22
N GLY A 142 0.66 -3.35 -8.40
CA GLY A 142 1.91 -3.76 -7.79
C GLY A 142 1.73 -5.02 -6.94
N CYS A 143 0.69 -5.04 -6.10
CA CYS A 143 0.34 -6.19 -5.26
C CYS A 143 0.05 -7.45 -6.09
N LEU A 144 -0.74 -7.33 -7.16
CA LEU A 144 -1.02 -8.44 -8.07
C LEU A 144 0.26 -8.95 -8.73
N PHE A 145 1.13 -8.05 -9.19
CA PHE A 145 2.39 -8.40 -9.81
C PHE A 145 3.36 -9.06 -8.83
N GLY A 146 3.48 -8.55 -7.60
CA GLY A 146 4.30 -9.14 -6.54
C GLY A 146 3.85 -10.55 -6.16
N GLY A 147 2.54 -10.78 -6.09
CA GLY A 147 1.99 -12.13 -5.91
C GLY A 147 2.29 -13.07 -7.06
N TRP A 148 2.15 -12.58 -8.30
CA TRP A 148 2.52 -13.34 -9.48
C TRP A 148 4.01 -13.68 -9.52
N LEU A 149 4.91 -12.75 -9.17
CA LEU A 149 6.35 -13.00 -9.07
C LEU A 149 6.66 -14.09 -8.04
N TYR A 150 6.04 -14.03 -6.87
CA TYR A 150 6.22 -15.06 -5.84
C TYR A 150 5.80 -16.43 -6.38
N ASP A 151 4.64 -16.49 -7.02
CA ASP A 151 4.09 -17.72 -7.57
C ASP A 151 4.97 -18.31 -8.68
N ALA A 152 5.47 -17.47 -9.58
CA ALA A 152 6.31 -17.87 -10.71
C ALA A 152 7.70 -18.38 -10.30
N PHE A 153 8.30 -17.82 -9.24
CA PHE A 153 9.71 -18.08 -8.91
C PHE A 153 9.94 -18.89 -7.63
N LEU A 154 9.09 -18.75 -6.62
CA LEU A 154 9.32 -19.35 -5.29
C LEU A 154 8.24 -20.34 -4.86
N TYR A 155 7.03 -20.24 -5.41
CA TYR A 155 5.96 -21.13 -4.99
C TYR A 155 6.22 -22.57 -5.42
N THR A 156 6.24 -23.46 -4.44
CA THR A 156 6.25 -24.91 -4.64
C THR A 156 4.89 -25.46 -4.25
N ALA A 157 4.39 -26.43 -5.02
CA ALA A 157 3.05 -26.97 -4.82
C ALA A 157 2.86 -27.47 -3.37
N ASP A 158 1.78 -27.00 -2.75
CA ASP A 158 1.42 -27.39 -1.37
C ASP A 158 0.31 -28.45 -1.32
N GLU A 159 -0.01 -28.96 -0.12
CA GLU A 159 -1.18 -29.80 0.17
C GLU A 159 -2.49 -29.16 -0.35
N LYS A 160 -2.50 -27.82 -0.49
CA LYS A 160 -3.61 -27.06 -1.06
C LYS A 160 -3.75 -27.21 -2.59
N GLY A 161 -2.73 -27.74 -3.27
CA GLY A 161 -2.64 -27.99 -4.71
C GLY A 161 -1.77 -26.96 -5.45
N GLU A 162 -1.49 -27.20 -6.74
CA GLU A 162 -0.75 -26.24 -7.59
C GLU A 162 -1.50 -24.89 -7.71
N SER A 163 -0.74 -23.81 -7.71
CA SER A 163 -1.25 -22.47 -7.95
C SER A 163 -1.79 -22.32 -9.38
N PRO A 164 -2.65 -21.31 -9.66
CA PRO A 164 -3.12 -21.06 -11.01
C PRO A 164 -1.97 -20.84 -12.00
N VAL A 165 -0.93 -20.08 -11.62
CA VAL A 165 0.21 -19.78 -12.49
C VAL A 165 1.03 -21.04 -12.81
N ASN A 166 1.20 -21.94 -11.84
CA ASN A 166 2.02 -23.14 -12.01
C ASN A 166 1.26 -24.33 -12.62
N THR A 167 0.04 -24.10 -13.14
CA THR A 167 -0.74 -25.12 -13.86
C THR A 167 -0.72 -24.88 -15.37
N PRO A 168 -0.93 -25.94 -16.20
CA PRO A 168 -1.00 -25.77 -17.65
C PRO A 168 -2.02 -24.69 -18.04
N TRP A 169 -1.61 -23.77 -18.92
CA TRP A 169 -2.41 -22.61 -19.37
C TRP A 169 -2.71 -21.56 -18.29
N LEU A 170 -1.81 -21.34 -17.32
CA LEU A 170 -1.98 -20.35 -16.24
C LEU A 170 -3.32 -20.50 -15.50
N GLY A 171 -3.81 -21.74 -15.38
CA GLY A 171 -5.05 -22.03 -14.67
C GLY A 171 -6.33 -21.61 -15.41
N ILE A 172 -6.25 -21.15 -16.67
CA ILE A 172 -7.43 -20.77 -17.48
C ILE A 172 -8.43 -21.94 -17.58
N LYS A 173 -7.93 -23.19 -17.62
CA LYS A 173 -8.80 -24.38 -17.58
C LYS A 173 -9.68 -24.48 -16.33
N ARG A 174 -9.27 -23.89 -15.20
CA ARG A 174 -10.05 -23.85 -13.95
C ARG A 174 -11.22 -22.86 -14.02
N LEU A 175 -11.14 -21.81 -14.85
CA LEU A 175 -12.24 -20.88 -15.08
C LEU A 175 -13.38 -21.53 -15.89
N ILE A 176 -13.04 -22.46 -16.77
CA ILE A 176 -13.99 -23.15 -17.66
C ILE A 176 -14.48 -24.46 -17.03
N ARG A 177 -13.63 -25.13 -16.25
CA ARG A 177 -13.96 -26.37 -15.51
C ARG A 177 -13.45 -26.28 -14.08
N PRO A 178 -14.22 -25.69 -13.14
CA PRO A 178 -13.85 -25.69 -11.74
C PRO A 178 -13.75 -27.13 -11.21
N LYS A 179 -12.61 -27.50 -10.61
CA LYS A 179 -12.48 -28.79 -9.92
C LYS A 179 -13.31 -28.74 -8.64
N TYR A 180 -14.34 -29.58 -8.53
CA TYR A 180 -15.10 -29.79 -7.31
C TYR A 180 -14.18 -30.48 -6.28
N LYS A 181 -13.74 -29.79 -5.22
CA LYS A 181 -13.06 -30.46 -4.09
C LYS A 181 -14.12 -31.25 -3.32
N LYS A 182 -14.00 -32.59 -3.33
CA LYS A 182 -14.78 -33.46 -2.46
C LYS A 182 -14.19 -33.31 -1.04
N ASN A 183 -14.91 -32.63 -0.15
CA ASN A 183 -14.54 -32.57 1.26
C ASN A 183 -14.66 -33.99 1.85
N TYR A 184 -13.54 -34.66 2.06
CA TYR A 184 -13.52 -35.81 2.96
C TYR A 184 -13.52 -35.26 4.39
N ILE A 185 -14.70 -35.25 5.00
CA ILE A 185 -14.87 -35.12 6.44
C ILE A 185 -14.32 -36.42 7.02
N TYR A 186 -13.16 -36.37 7.66
CA TYR A 186 -12.77 -37.42 8.61
C TYR A 186 -13.23 -36.95 9.99
N VAL A 187 -14.08 -37.78 10.58
CA VAL A 187 -14.64 -37.68 11.94
C VAL A 187 -13.52 -37.82 12.97
#